data_AF-A0A8S0X718-F1
#
_entry.id   AF-A0A8S0X718-F1
#
_cell.length_a   1.000
_cell.length_b   1.000
_cell.length_c   1.000
_cell.angle_alpha   90.00
_cell.angle_beta   90.00
_cell.angle_gamma   90.00
#
_symmetry.space_group_name_H-M   'P 1'
#
loop_
_entity.id
_entity.type
_entity.pdbx_description
1 polymer ?
#
loop_
_entity_poly.entity_id
_entity_poly.type
_entity_poly.pdbx_seq_one_letter_code
_entity_poly.pdbx_strand_id
1 'polypeptide(L)'
;MVTRRHRKSKSVAVKSAELALAVPQVVAHRLIRMALAGPKLSKRDRKEFQLMVNEKHAAFAQAWSAMAKEAFRANQATAASLFTAFCNPFSRKKPSAAKVAAKVQKAAAGVLGKGLGPVHRKAASNARRLAKTRLR
;
A
#
# COMPACT_ATOMS: atom_id res chain seq x y z
N MET A 1 -12.58 -16.01 -25.64
CA MET A 1 -11.87 -14.75 -25.32
C MET A 1 -12.22 -14.34 -23.88
N VAL A 2 -11.31 -14.52 -22.92
CA VAL A 2 -11.60 -14.26 -21.49
C VAL A 2 -11.47 -12.76 -21.21
N THR A 3 -12.59 -12.06 -21.04
CA THR A 3 -12.60 -10.66 -20.61
C THR A 3 -12.08 -10.57 -19.17
N ARG A 4 -10.84 -10.09 -19.00
CA ARG A 4 -10.26 -9.79 -17.68
C ARG A 4 -11.05 -8.63 -17.05
N ARG A 5 -11.97 -8.98 -16.14
CA ARG A 5 -12.74 -8.01 -15.35
C ARG A 5 -11.79 -7.15 -14.52
N HIS A 6 -11.63 -5.88 -14.89
CA HIS A 6 -10.81 -4.92 -14.15
C HIS A 6 -11.46 -4.66 -12.78
N ARG A 7 -10.98 -5.32 -11.72
CA ARG A 7 -11.44 -5.03 -10.34
C ARG A 7 -11.04 -3.59 -10.01
N LYS A 8 -12.02 -2.74 -9.70
CA LYS A 8 -11.75 -1.39 -9.15
C LYS A 8 -10.85 -1.54 -7.91
N SER A 9 -9.76 -0.77 -7.88
CA SER A 9 -8.92 -0.70 -6.68
C SER A 9 -9.76 -0.11 -5.54
N LYS A 10 -9.73 -0.77 -4.37
CA LYS A 10 -10.30 -0.23 -3.13
C LYS A 10 -9.69 1.15 -2.82
N SER A 11 -10.50 2.01 -2.20
CA SER A 11 -10.03 3.33 -1.74
C SER A 11 -8.96 3.18 -0.65
N VAL A 12 -8.22 4.25 -0.42
CA VAL A 12 -7.20 4.30 0.65
C VAL A 12 -7.86 4.04 2.00
N ALA A 13 -8.99 4.70 2.27
CA ALA A 13 -9.74 4.53 3.52
C ALA A 13 -10.12 3.06 3.78
N VAL A 14 -10.64 2.35 2.77
CA VAL A 14 -11.00 0.94 2.90
C VAL A 14 -9.76 0.07 3.16
N LYS A 15 -8.66 0.30 2.43
CA LYS A 15 -7.41 -0.44 2.67
C LYS A 15 -6.85 -0.18 4.07
N SER A 16 -6.95 1.06 4.57
CA SER A 16 -6.50 1.42 5.91
C SER A 16 -7.36 0.75 6.99
N ALA A 17 -8.68 0.75 6.83
CA ALA A 17 -9.59 0.07 7.75
C ALA A 17 -9.34 -1.46 7.77
N GLU A 18 -9.18 -2.08 6.61
CA GLU A 18 -8.85 -3.52 6.53
C GLU A 18 -7.48 -3.84 7.14
N LEU A 19 -6.50 -2.93 7.00
CA LEU A 19 -5.20 -3.07 7.62
C LEU A 19 -5.30 -2.96 9.14
N ALA A 20 -6.06 -1.98 9.66
CA ALA A 20 -6.29 -1.78 11.08
C ALA A 20 -6.89 -3.01 11.76
N LEU A 21 -7.72 -3.78 11.05
CA LEU A 21 -8.28 -5.04 11.55
C LEU A 21 -7.31 -6.22 11.38
N ALA A 22 -6.59 -6.30 10.25
CA ALA A 22 -5.73 -7.45 9.95
C ALA A 22 -4.42 -7.46 10.76
N VAL A 23 -3.84 -6.29 11.04
CA VAL A 23 -2.53 -6.20 11.73
C VAL A 23 -2.57 -6.74 13.16
N PRO A 24 -3.53 -6.35 14.02
CA PRO A 24 -3.62 -6.89 15.38
C PRO A 24 -3.73 -8.41 15.42
N GLN A 25 -4.49 -9.02 14.50
CA GLN A 25 -4.62 -10.49 14.40
C GLN A 25 -3.26 -11.17 14.12
N VAL A 26 -2.48 -10.60 13.19
CA VAL A 26 -1.15 -11.13 12.84
C VAL A 26 -0.17 -10.99 13.99
N VAL A 27 -0.22 -9.86 14.71
CA VAL A 27 0.64 -9.60 15.88
C VAL A 27 0.26 -10.55 17.02
N ALA A 28 -1.02 -10.64 17.37
CA ALA A 28 -1.52 -11.52 18.42
C ALA A 28 -1.12 -12.98 18.19
N HIS A 29 -1.33 -13.50 16.97
CA HIS A 29 -0.93 -14.87 16.64
C HIS A 29 0.59 -15.10 16.83
N ARG A 30 1.43 -14.13 16.47
CA ARG A 30 2.89 -14.24 16.64
C ARG A 30 3.31 -14.17 18.10
N LEU A 31 2.66 -13.31 18.89
CA LEU A 31 2.88 -13.22 20.33
C LEU A 31 2.49 -14.51 21.03
N ILE A 32 1.31 -15.07 20.73
CA ILE A 32 0.86 -16.34 21.29
C ILE A 32 1.82 -17.46 20.89
N ARG A 33 2.26 -17.52 19.62
CA ARG A 33 3.22 -18.54 19.18
C ARG A 33 4.58 -18.42 19.88
N MET A 34 5.06 -17.19 20.14
CA MET A 34 6.28 -16.98 20.92
C MET A 34 6.10 -17.38 22.38
N ALA A 35 4.94 -17.07 22.98
CA ALA A 35 4.62 -17.45 24.35
C ALA A 35 4.57 -18.99 24.50
N LEU A 36 3.94 -19.70 23.55
CA LEU A 36 3.84 -21.16 23.54
C LEU A 36 5.18 -21.87 23.26
N ALA A 37 6.09 -21.25 22.49
CA ALA A 37 7.41 -21.80 22.24
C ALA A 37 8.37 -21.71 23.45
N GLY A 38 8.01 -20.95 24.49
CA GLY A 38 8.86 -20.71 25.66
C GLY A 38 10.08 -19.83 25.36
N PRO A 39 11.01 -19.65 26.33
CA PRO A 39 12.14 -18.72 26.21
C PRO A 39 13.17 -19.08 25.12
N LYS A 40 13.09 -20.28 24.52
CA LYS A 40 14.07 -20.78 23.55
C LYS A 40 13.40 -21.07 22.21
N LEU A 41 13.44 -20.10 21.30
CA LEU A 41 12.95 -20.27 19.93
C LEU A 41 13.63 -21.46 19.23
N SER A 42 12.84 -22.35 18.64
CA SER A 42 13.37 -23.47 17.86
C SER A 42 14.14 -22.96 16.62
N LYS A 43 15.02 -23.80 16.04
CA LYS A 43 15.69 -23.45 14.76
C LYS A 43 14.67 -23.13 13.65
N ARG A 44 13.52 -23.80 13.68
CA ARG A 44 12.40 -23.59 12.73
C ARG A 44 11.75 -22.22 12.92
N ASP A 45 11.49 -21.81 14.16
CA ASP A 45 10.83 -20.52 14.43
C ASP A 45 11.74 -19.34 14.09
N ARG A 46 13.06 -19.45 14.35
CA ARG A 46 14.04 -18.44 13.91
C ARG A 46 14.05 -18.24 12.40
N LYS A 47 14.05 -19.33 11.63
CA LYS A 47 13.98 -19.27 10.16
C LYS A 47 12.68 -18.63 9.68
N GLU A 48 11.54 -18.97 10.30
CA GLU A 48 10.25 -18.36 9.98
C GLU A 48 10.22 -16.86 10.31
N PHE A 49 10.81 -16.45 11.43
CA PHE A 49 10.94 -15.03 11.80
C PHE A 49 11.80 -14.25 10.82
N GLN A 50 12.93 -14.81 10.36
CA GLN A 50 13.76 -14.16 9.35
C GLN A 50 13.01 -14.00 8.02
N LEU A 51 12.33 -15.06 7.55
CA LEU A 51 11.51 -14.99 6.33
C LEU A 51 10.44 -13.90 6.45
N MET A 52 9.78 -13.83 7.60
CA MET A 52 8.75 -12.84 7.91
C MET A 52 9.29 -11.40 7.90
N VAL A 53 10.50 -11.15 8.40
CA VAL A 53 11.14 -9.84 8.36
C VAL A 53 11.49 -9.45 6.92
N ASN A 54 12.07 -10.37 6.16
CA ASN A 54 12.37 -10.17 4.75
C ASN A 54 11.11 -9.83 3.94
N GLU A 55 9.98 -10.49 4.24
CA GLU A 55 8.68 -10.18 3.64
C GLU A 55 8.21 -8.74 3.93
N LYS A 56 8.44 -8.22 5.15
CA LYS A 56 8.08 -6.83 5.49
C LYS A 56 8.94 -5.84 4.72
N HIS A 57 10.25 -6.09 4.64
CA HIS A 57 11.16 -5.24 3.86
C HIS A 57 10.80 -5.25 2.38
N ALA A 58 10.53 -6.41 1.79
CA ALA A 58 10.11 -6.53 0.40
C ALA A 58 8.79 -5.79 0.14
N ALA A 59 7.79 -5.93 1.01
CA ALA A 59 6.52 -5.22 0.88
C ALA A 59 6.69 -3.70 0.99
N PHE A 60 7.60 -3.23 1.86
CA PHE A 60 7.93 -1.82 1.99
C PHE A 60 8.67 -1.27 0.76
N ALA A 61 9.64 -2.01 0.23
CA ALA A 61 10.34 -1.63 -1.01
C ALA A 61 9.36 -1.54 -2.20
N GLN A 62 8.43 -2.50 -2.31
CA GLN A 62 7.36 -2.47 -3.30
C GLN A 62 6.42 -1.28 -3.12
N ALA A 63 6.08 -0.94 -1.87
CA ALA A 63 5.27 0.24 -1.55
C ALA A 63 5.98 1.52 -1.97
N TRP A 64 7.26 1.66 -1.65
CA TRP A 64 8.08 2.82 -2.01
C TRP A 64 8.19 3.00 -3.52
N SER A 65 8.53 1.93 -4.25
CA SER A 65 8.59 1.96 -5.72
C SER A 65 7.25 2.32 -6.35
N ALA A 66 6.14 1.80 -5.82
CA ALA A 66 4.79 2.11 -6.30
C ALA A 66 4.42 3.59 -6.06
N MET A 67 4.78 4.14 -4.90
CA MET A 67 4.61 5.57 -4.59
C MET A 67 5.45 6.45 -5.50
N ALA A 68 6.74 6.13 -5.68
CA ALA A 68 7.65 6.88 -6.55
C ALA A 68 7.13 6.93 -7.99
N LYS A 69 6.65 5.80 -8.53
CA LYS A 69 6.07 5.73 -9.87
C LYS A 69 4.82 6.61 -10.02
N GLU A 70 3.97 6.66 -9.00
CA GLU A 70 2.75 7.47 -9.03
C GLU A 70 3.06 8.96 -8.86
N ALA A 71 4.02 9.31 -7.99
CA ALA A 71 4.49 10.68 -7.83
C ALA A 71 5.11 11.20 -9.13
N PHE A 72 5.92 10.38 -9.81
CA PHE A 72 6.49 10.72 -11.11
C PHE A 72 5.41 10.97 -12.18
N ARG A 73 4.33 10.18 -12.18
CA ARG A 73 3.19 10.39 -13.08
C ARG A 73 2.43 11.68 -12.75
N ALA A 74 2.22 11.98 -11.47
CA ALA A 74 1.58 13.21 -11.03
C ALA A 74 2.38 14.45 -11.43
N ASN A 75 3.72 14.38 -11.32
CA ASN A 75 4.62 15.44 -11.75
C ASN A 75 4.56 15.64 -13.28
N GLN A 76 4.62 14.56 -14.07
CA GLN A 76 4.45 14.65 -15.53
C GLN A 76 3.11 15.27 -15.93
N ALA A 77 2.00 14.86 -15.30
CA ALA A 77 0.67 15.42 -15.56
C ALA A 77 0.56 16.90 -15.15
N THR A 78 1.42 17.37 -14.25
CA THR A 78 1.48 18.78 -13.84
C THR A 78 2.34 19.58 -14.82
N ALA A 79 3.53 19.07 -15.17
CA ALA A 79 4.40 19.64 -16.18
C ALA A 79 3.68 19.80 -17.53
N ALA A 80 2.98 18.77 -18.00
CA ALA A 80 2.20 18.84 -19.24
C ALA A 80 1.09 19.90 -19.17
N SER A 81 0.41 20.04 -18.02
CA SER A 81 -0.60 21.08 -17.84
C SER A 81 -0.02 22.50 -17.83
N LEU A 82 1.20 22.66 -17.31
CA LEU A 82 1.90 23.95 -17.32
C LEU A 82 2.42 24.28 -18.73
N PHE A 83 3.02 23.30 -19.40
CA PHE A 83 3.51 23.45 -20.78
C PHE A 83 2.37 23.84 -21.73
N THR A 84 1.21 23.16 -21.64
CA THR A 84 0.04 23.50 -22.45
C THR A 84 -0.53 24.88 -22.12
N ALA A 85 -0.49 25.31 -20.86
CA ALA A 85 -0.90 26.66 -20.48
C ALA A 85 0.08 27.73 -20.99
N PHE A 86 1.38 27.42 -21.00
CA PHE A 86 2.43 28.28 -21.52
C PHE A 86 2.35 28.44 -23.05
N CYS A 87 2.21 27.34 -23.78
CA CYS A 87 2.11 27.34 -25.24
C CYS A 87 0.77 27.87 -25.77
N ASN A 88 -0.25 28.04 -24.92
CA ASN A 88 -1.54 28.59 -25.32
C ASN A 88 -2.07 29.60 -24.27
N PRO A 89 -1.51 30.82 -24.23
CA PRO A 89 -1.82 31.82 -23.21
C PRO A 89 -3.25 32.38 -23.29
N PHE A 90 -3.91 32.25 -24.46
CA PHE A 90 -5.30 32.68 -24.67
C PHE A 90 -6.33 31.61 -24.23
N SER A 91 -5.89 30.46 -23.73
CA SER A 91 -6.77 29.42 -23.24
C SER A 91 -7.54 29.87 -21.99
N ARG A 92 -8.89 29.82 -22.02
CA ARG A 92 -9.80 30.21 -20.92
C ARG A 92 -9.65 29.38 -19.63
N LYS A 93 -8.77 28.38 -19.60
CA LYS A 93 -8.58 27.47 -18.46
C LYS A 93 -7.46 27.96 -17.53
N LYS A 94 -7.59 29.15 -16.93
CA LYS A 94 -6.72 29.54 -15.82
C LYS A 94 -7.06 28.66 -14.60
N PRO A 95 -6.11 27.90 -14.04
CA PRO A 95 -6.38 27.07 -12.88
C PRO A 95 -6.57 27.98 -11.66
N SER A 96 -7.72 27.90 -11.00
CA SER A 96 -7.92 28.58 -9.71
C SER A 96 -7.10 27.89 -8.62
N ALA A 97 -6.69 28.64 -7.59
CA ALA A 97 -5.96 28.11 -6.44
C ALA A 97 -6.64 26.87 -5.83
N ALA A 98 -7.97 26.89 -5.71
CA ALA A 98 -8.76 25.76 -5.22
C ALA A 98 -8.63 24.50 -6.10
N LYS A 99 -8.62 24.64 -7.43
CA LYS A 99 -8.43 23.50 -8.36
C LYS A 99 -7.01 22.94 -8.29
N VAL A 100 -6.01 23.79 -8.11
CA VAL A 100 -4.63 23.36 -7.90
C VAL A 100 -4.51 22.58 -6.59
N ALA A 101 -5.04 23.12 -5.49
CA ALA A 101 -5.06 22.45 -4.20
C ALA A 101 -5.75 21.08 -4.27
N ALA A 102 -6.92 20.99 -4.91
CA ALA A 102 -7.63 19.72 -5.11
C ALA A 102 -6.82 18.72 -5.96
N LYS A 103 -6.10 19.19 -6.99
CA LYS A 103 -5.23 18.33 -7.82
C LYS A 103 -4.05 17.78 -7.01
N VAL A 104 -3.43 18.62 -6.18
CA VAL A 104 -2.34 18.21 -5.28
C VAL A 104 -2.84 17.20 -4.24
N GLN A 105 -3.97 17.48 -3.58
CA GLN A 105 -4.58 16.55 -2.62
C GLN A 105 -4.92 15.21 -3.28
N LYS A 106 -5.50 15.21 -4.48
CA LYS A 106 -5.81 14.00 -5.23
C LYS A 106 -4.55 13.21 -5.62
N ALA A 107 -3.48 13.90 -6.04
CA ALA A 107 -2.19 13.27 -6.33
C ALA A 107 -1.58 12.64 -5.07
N ALA A 108 -1.59 13.36 -3.95
CA ALA A 108 -1.11 12.84 -2.65
C ALA A 108 -1.91 11.61 -2.22
N ALA A 109 -3.23 11.64 -2.30
CA ALA A 109 -4.10 10.49 -2.02
C ALA A 109 -3.82 9.31 -2.97
N GLY A 110 -3.53 9.59 -4.24
CA GLY A 110 -3.13 8.59 -5.24
C GLY A 110 -1.82 7.89 -4.85
N VAL A 111 -0.80 8.66 -4.52
CA VAL A 111 0.52 8.16 -4.06
C VAL A 111 0.34 7.30 -2.82
N LEU A 112 -0.31 7.81 -1.77
CA LEU A 112 -0.60 7.06 -0.54
C LEU A 112 -1.37 5.76 -0.84
N GLY A 113 -2.34 5.80 -1.75
CA GLY A 113 -3.11 4.63 -2.15
C GLY A 113 -2.31 3.55 -2.88
N LYS A 114 -1.23 3.93 -3.58
CA LYS A 114 -0.28 3.00 -4.21
C LYS A 114 0.67 2.39 -3.19
N GLY A 115 1.17 3.20 -2.24
CA GLY A 115 2.03 2.73 -1.15
C GLY A 115 1.34 1.74 -0.22
N LEU A 116 0.06 1.96 0.08
CA LEU A 116 -0.69 1.07 0.97
C LEU A 116 -1.00 -0.30 0.36
N GLY A 117 -1.00 -0.42 -0.97
CA GLY A 117 -1.40 -1.63 -1.69
C GLY A 117 -0.57 -2.89 -1.33
N PRO A 118 0.76 -2.86 -1.45
CA PRO A 118 1.62 -4.00 -1.12
C PRO A 118 1.53 -4.41 0.36
N VAL A 119 1.53 -3.44 1.27
CA VAL A 119 1.45 -3.67 2.73
C VAL A 119 0.10 -4.27 3.11
N HIS A 120 -1.00 -3.68 2.65
CA HIS A 120 -2.36 -4.18 2.86
C HIS A 120 -2.52 -5.61 2.35
N ARG A 121 -2.06 -5.89 1.12
CA ARG A 121 -2.15 -7.23 0.53
C ARG A 121 -1.41 -8.26 1.37
N LYS A 122 -0.22 -7.94 1.85
CA LYS A 122 0.59 -8.88 2.65
C LYS A 122 -0.02 -9.10 4.03
N ALA A 123 -0.47 -8.04 4.70
CA ALA A 123 -1.14 -8.14 5.99
C ALA A 123 -2.44 -8.95 5.91
N ALA A 124 -3.30 -8.67 4.92
CA ALA A 124 -4.54 -9.41 4.70
C ALA A 124 -4.30 -10.89 4.34
N SER A 125 -3.30 -11.17 3.50
CA SER A 125 -2.90 -12.54 3.17
C SER A 125 -2.40 -13.30 4.39
N ASN A 126 -1.57 -12.65 5.22
CA ASN A 126 -1.08 -13.24 6.46
C ASN A 126 -2.24 -13.50 7.44
N ALA A 127 -3.13 -12.54 7.68
CA ALA A 127 -4.31 -12.74 8.54
C ALA A 127 -5.15 -13.94 8.07
N ARG A 128 -5.42 -14.05 6.77
CA ARG A 128 -6.15 -15.20 6.19
C ARG A 128 -5.43 -16.53 6.36
N ARG A 129 -4.10 -16.55 6.22
CA ARG A 129 -3.30 -17.76 6.44
C ARG A 129 -3.37 -18.18 7.91
N LEU A 130 -3.17 -17.23 8.81
CA LEU A 130 -3.16 -17.48 10.25
C LEU A 130 -4.52 -17.93 10.79
N ALA A 131 -5.62 -17.42 10.23
CA ALA A 131 -6.96 -17.91 10.55
C ALA A 131 -7.16 -19.40 10.24
N LYS A 132 -6.33 -19.99 9.37
CA LYS A 132 -6.36 -21.42 9.00
C LYS A 132 -5.30 -22.25 9.71
N THR A 133 -4.32 -21.61 10.35
CA THR A 133 -3.22 -22.30 11.02
C THR A 133 -3.61 -22.56 12.47
N ARG A 134 -3.66 -23.84 12.87
CA ARG A 134 -3.83 -24.21 14.28
C ARG A 134 -2.63 -23.71 15.09
N LEU A 135 -2.91 -22.98 16.16
CA LEU A 135 -1.96 -22.76 17.24
C LEU A 135 -1.75 -24.12 17.91
N ARG A 136 -0.55 -24.67 17.81
CA ARG A 136 -0.18 -25.88 18.55
C ARG A 136 0.15 -25.50 19.98
#